data_AF-A0A7S1QXI5-F1
#
_entry.id   AF-A0A7S1QXI5-F1
#
_cell.length_a   1.000
_cell.length_b   1.000
_cell.length_c   1.000
_cell.angle_alpha   90.00
_cell.angle_beta   90.00
_cell.angle_gamma   90.00
#
_symmetry.space_group_name_H-M   'P 1'
#
loop_
_entity.id
_entity.type
_entity.pdbx_description
1 polymer ?
#
loop_
_entity_poly.entity_id
_entity_poly.type
_entity_poly.pdbx_seq_one_letter_code
_entity_poly.pdbx_strand_id
1 'polypeptide(L)'
;ATGAGGKALALHDGIRGGEGTPCYISFPGKYQDDWNNLVGWVELFGELSKRDKAFEPLFSTACIFLPAGDEDTGKHAKNTFDRFDGDERDRPCWCHKLYGGTAPWGCLWFQKWRGQLEEAIRRKQDLVVVYKRKEADMGDRATWDDFPQPFNPHLVGLGGSQRGEVAFAKKILQGKPFKKKDVDKVAKEVKKTLYHRLDSFLNREDGAGRFGAAIDACAAARIGIRDLEIDDVDLNRQRASDLFVGISRLGGLREVSLSEIRFGEEPAGLELGKSLRSLVKLDRIRIGCTTLSIEAGKELGKSIRCLRQLTQLTVAKVNLGGKDACLEFAKSLYHLKRLSKLEFQSLDLSVQEVGVEFVKSVKNLTKLRELTLFEVALSSEAAGKELAKSIGLLTSLTSLDLWKVSLGGEAAGVELGGAVGNLTKLEYLRLRELDLGSKAAGLLLCASIGRLATLDYLHLEAMDLCQEAALELVKSIGSLTQISAMDLRSLHLGEEAQREIEEICRSGSKQAPRF
;
A
#
# COMPACT_ATOMS: atom_id res chain seq x y z
N ALA A 1 -14.87 -2.30 -33.43
CA ALA A 1 -15.21 -2.70 -32.04
C ALA A 1 -14.08 -3.58 -31.54
N THR A 2 -13.39 -3.38 -30.42
CA THR A 2 -13.62 -2.62 -29.18
C THR A 2 -12.37 -1.80 -28.84
N GLY A 3 -12.41 -0.48 -29.03
CA GLY A 3 -11.43 0.40 -28.38
C GLY A 3 -11.73 0.35 -26.89
N ALA A 4 -10.75 -0.05 -26.08
CA ALA A 4 -10.85 0.02 -24.63
C ALA A 4 -11.23 1.47 -24.27
N GLY A 5 -12.48 1.68 -23.86
CA GLY A 5 -12.93 2.91 -23.23
C GLY A 5 -12.19 3.03 -21.90
N GLY A 6 -10.94 3.50 -21.96
CA GLY A 6 -10.09 3.68 -20.80
C GLY A 6 -10.71 4.72 -19.87
N LYS A 7 -10.80 4.40 -18.58
CA LYS A 7 -11.23 5.34 -17.53
C LYS A 7 -10.09 6.31 -17.15
N ALA A 8 -9.14 6.56 -18.07
CA ALA A 8 -7.98 7.39 -17.83
C ALA A 8 -8.43 8.83 -17.64
N LEU A 9 -7.85 9.54 -16.68
CA LEU A 9 -8.10 10.96 -16.51
C LEU A 9 -7.43 11.73 -17.64
N ALA A 10 -8.19 12.63 -18.26
CA ALA A 10 -7.62 13.63 -19.14
C ALA A 10 -6.79 14.63 -18.33
N LEU A 11 -5.65 15.02 -18.88
CA LEU A 11 -4.83 16.11 -18.36
C LEU A 11 -4.36 16.93 -19.55
N HIS A 12 -4.88 18.14 -19.69
CA HIS A 12 -4.60 19.02 -20.83
C HIS A 12 -3.43 19.97 -20.59
N ASP A 13 -3.14 20.28 -19.32
CA ASP A 13 -1.98 21.07 -18.89
C ASP A 13 -1.41 20.52 -17.57
N GLY A 14 -0.25 19.87 -17.67
CA GLY A 14 0.48 19.27 -16.57
C GLY A 14 1.84 19.88 -16.31
N ILE A 15 2.24 20.98 -16.99
CA ILE A 15 3.55 21.60 -16.79
C ILE A 15 3.53 22.64 -15.66
N ARG A 16 4.05 22.25 -14.51
CA ARG A 16 4.04 22.98 -13.23
C ARG A 16 5.45 23.11 -12.62
N GLY A 17 5.71 24.18 -11.87
CA GLY A 17 7.04 24.40 -11.28
C GLY A 17 8.08 24.86 -12.31
N GLY A 18 9.37 24.71 -11.99
CA GLY A 18 10.50 25.31 -12.72
C GLY A 18 11.74 24.42 -12.76
N GLU A 19 12.92 25.06 -12.79
CA GLU A 19 14.22 24.38 -12.93
C GLU A 19 14.39 23.26 -11.89
N GLY A 20 14.79 22.06 -12.35
CA GLY A 20 14.98 20.88 -11.48
C GLY A 20 13.70 20.15 -11.04
N THR A 21 12.50 20.68 -11.32
CA THR A 21 11.24 19.95 -11.06
C THR A 21 11.16 18.73 -11.98
N PRO A 22 10.90 17.51 -11.48
CA PRO A 22 10.72 16.33 -12.33
C PRO A 22 9.54 16.50 -13.29
N CYS A 23 9.72 16.18 -14.57
CA CYS A 23 8.64 16.19 -15.57
C CYS A 23 8.53 14.83 -16.25
N TYR A 24 7.42 14.13 -16.02
CA TYR A 24 7.14 12.85 -16.68
C TYR A 24 6.68 13.10 -18.11
N ILE A 25 7.56 12.87 -19.07
CA ILE A 25 7.32 13.16 -20.50
C ILE A 25 6.82 11.95 -21.28
N SER A 26 6.76 10.77 -20.67
CA SER A 26 6.11 9.59 -21.26
C SER A 26 5.69 8.63 -20.16
N PHE A 27 4.48 8.08 -20.27
CA PHE A 27 3.91 7.16 -19.28
C PHE A 27 3.19 5.96 -19.95
N PRO A 28 3.34 4.72 -19.45
CA PRO A 28 2.76 3.57 -20.13
C PRO A 28 1.25 3.50 -19.88
N GLY A 29 0.46 3.67 -20.95
CA GLY A 29 -1.01 3.67 -20.89
C GLY A 29 -1.65 2.38 -20.34
N LYS A 30 -0.91 1.27 -20.21
CA LYS A 30 -1.43 0.05 -19.57
C LYS A 30 -1.61 0.20 -18.04
N TYR A 31 -0.98 1.20 -17.42
CA TYR A 31 -1.06 1.48 -15.98
C TYR A 31 -2.01 2.62 -15.70
N GLN A 32 -3.26 2.44 -16.11
CA GLN A 32 -4.25 3.50 -16.09
C GLN A 32 -4.59 3.99 -14.66
N ASP A 33 -4.59 3.09 -13.68
CA ASP A 33 -4.81 3.47 -12.27
C ASP A 33 -3.63 4.27 -11.70
N ASP A 34 -2.39 3.89 -12.02
CA ASP A 34 -1.19 4.65 -11.63
C ASP A 34 -1.19 6.05 -12.27
N TRP A 35 -1.59 6.14 -13.54
CA TRP A 35 -1.79 7.41 -14.23
C TRP A 35 -2.86 8.27 -13.54
N ASN A 36 -4.02 7.70 -13.23
CA ASN A 36 -5.10 8.42 -12.58
C ASN A 36 -4.71 8.92 -11.18
N ASN A 37 -3.95 8.13 -10.42
CA ASN A 37 -3.41 8.56 -9.13
C ASN A 37 -2.48 9.76 -9.30
N LEU A 38 -1.57 9.68 -10.28
CA LEU A 38 -0.64 10.76 -10.62
C LEU A 38 -1.38 12.05 -11.01
N VAL A 39 -2.36 11.97 -11.91
CA VAL A 39 -3.17 13.13 -12.33
C VAL A 39 -3.96 13.71 -11.14
N GLY A 40 -4.57 12.86 -10.31
CA GLY A 40 -5.30 13.29 -9.12
C GLY A 40 -4.43 14.11 -8.18
N TRP A 41 -3.19 13.68 -7.95
CA TRP A 41 -2.22 14.42 -7.13
C TRP A 41 -1.71 15.69 -7.78
N VAL A 42 -1.39 15.66 -9.08
CA VAL A 42 -0.99 16.87 -9.83
C VAL A 42 -2.06 17.94 -9.68
N GLU A 43 -3.31 17.60 -9.99
CA GLU A 43 -4.42 18.55 -9.95
C GLU A 43 -4.68 19.07 -8.54
N LEU A 44 -4.72 18.18 -7.54
CA LEU A 44 -4.88 18.60 -6.14
C LEU A 44 -3.80 19.59 -5.70
N PHE A 45 -2.55 19.35 -6.11
CA PHE A 45 -1.45 20.23 -5.78
C PHE A 45 -1.51 21.57 -6.50
N GLY A 46 -2.04 21.64 -7.71
CA GLY A 46 -2.33 22.95 -8.30
C GLY A 46 -3.42 23.70 -7.57
N GLU A 47 -4.46 23.00 -7.11
CA GLU A 47 -5.48 23.59 -6.27
C GLU A 47 -4.88 24.13 -4.96
N LEU A 48 -3.94 23.42 -4.34
CA LEU A 48 -3.21 23.90 -3.17
C LEU A 48 -2.31 25.10 -3.51
N SER A 49 -1.52 25.05 -4.59
CA SER A 49 -0.63 26.14 -4.99
C SER A 49 -1.37 27.44 -5.32
N LYS A 50 -2.62 27.36 -5.82
CA LYS A 50 -3.49 28.54 -6.01
C LYS A 50 -3.87 29.20 -4.68
N ARG A 51 -3.99 28.41 -3.61
CA ARG A 51 -4.37 28.84 -2.26
C ARG A 51 -3.16 29.22 -1.41
N ASP A 52 -2.00 28.64 -1.69
CA ASP A 52 -0.76 28.82 -0.93
C ASP A 52 0.44 28.82 -1.87
N LYS A 53 0.96 30.02 -2.17
CA LYS A 53 2.09 30.19 -3.09
C LYS A 53 3.40 29.56 -2.59
N ALA A 54 3.50 29.25 -1.29
CA ALA A 54 4.67 28.55 -0.75
C ALA A 54 4.61 27.04 -0.99
N PHE A 55 3.46 26.51 -1.44
CA PHE A 55 3.30 25.11 -1.81
C PHE A 55 3.68 24.92 -3.28
N GLU A 56 4.96 24.66 -3.54
CA GLU A 56 5.44 24.42 -4.91
C GLU A 56 5.01 23.05 -5.45
N PRO A 57 4.68 22.95 -6.76
CA PRO A 57 4.37 21.68 -7.42
C PRO A 57 5.48 20.64 -7.22
N LEU A 58 5.10 19.41 -6.88
CA LEU A 58 6.05 18.33 -6.65
C LEU A 58 6.69 17.81 -7.94
N PHE A 59 5.88 17.74 -8.99
CA PHE A 59 6.29 17.25 -10.30
C PHE A 59 5.35 17.78 -11.38
N SER A 60 5.78 17.66 -12.63
CA SER A 60 5.03 17.92 -13.85
C SER A 60 4.78 16.63 -14.63
N THR A 61 3.85 16.70 -15.57
CA THR A 61 3.81 15.72 -16.65
C THR A 61 3.43 16.38 -17.97
N ALA A 62 4.15 16.03 -19.03
CA ALA A 62 3.79 16.41 -20.40
C ALA A 62 2.83 15.40 -21.04
N CYS A 63 2.61 14.25 -20.39
CA CYS A 63 1.80 13.16 -20.93
C CYS A 63 0.35 13.61 -21.14
N ILE A 64 -0.19 13.32 -22.32
CA ILE A 64 -1.59 13.58 -22.65
C ILE A 64 -2.29 12.24 -22.83
N PHE A 65 -3.35 12.03 -22.06
CA PHE A 65 -4.31 10.93 -22.29
C PHE A 65 -5.67 11.54 -22.61
N LEU A 66 -6.24 11.16 -23.75
CA LEU A 66 -7.59 11.58 -24.16
C LEU A 66 -8.53 10.37 -24.06
N PRO A 67 -9.31 10.23 -22.97
CA PRO A 67 -10.26 9.14 -22.82
C PRO A 67 -11.44 9.31 -23.78
N ALA A 68 -12.15 8.21 -24.05
CA ALA A 68 -13.36 8.25 -24.86
C ALA A 68 -14.38 9.26 -24.29
N GLY A 69 -14.83 10.20 -25.13
CA GLY A 69 -15.74 11.27 -24.75
C GLY A 69 -15.05 12.61 -24.42
N ASP A 70 -13.72 12.65 -24.33
CA ASP A 70 -12.99 13.92 -24.30
C ASP A 70 -13.16 14.66 -25.64
N GLU A 71 -13.31 15.99 -25.58
CA GLU A 71 -13.58 16.83 -26.73
C GLU A 71 -12.51 16.74 -27.84
N ASP A 72 -11.28 16.36 -27.49
CA ASP A 72 -10.16 16.23 -28.41
C ASP A 72 -9.93 14.81 -28.92
N THR A 73 -10.70 13.84 -28.43
CA THR A 73 -10.66 12.47 -28.92
C THR A 73 -11.04 12.41 -30.40
N GLY A 74 -10.25 11.71 -31.21
CA GLY A 74 -10.49 11.59 -32.65
C GLY A 74 -10.04 12.80 -33.47
N LYS A 75 -9.57 13.90 -32.85
CA LYS A 75 -9.04 15.05 -33.59
C LYS A 75 -7.62 14.80 -34.10
N HIS A 76 -7.30 15.41 -35.23
CA HIS A 76 -6.01 15.27 -35.91
C HIS A 76 -5.29 16.62 -36.01
N ALA A 77 -3.95 16.58 -35.95
CA ALA A 77 -3.10 17.74 -36.17
C ALA A 77 -2.07 17.43 -37.27
N LYS A 78 -1.82 18.40 -38.15
CA LYS A 78 -0.82 18.31 -39.22
C LYS A 78 0.57 18.12 -38.63
N ASN A 79 1.38 17.23 -39.21
CA ASN A 79 2.78 17.08 -38.82
C ASN A 79 3.59 18.24 -39.41
N THR A 80 3.76 19.31 -38.63
CA THR A 80 4.51 20.50 -39.06
C THR A 80 6.00 20.43 -38.77
N PHE A 81 6.49 19.31 -38.23
CA PHE A 81 7.90 19.15 -37.86
C PHE A 81 8.71 18.47 -38.96
N ASP A 82 8.17 17.40 -39.53
CA ASP A 82 8.85 16.71 -40.62
C ASP A 82 8.77 17.56 -41.90
N ARG A 83 9.86 17.52 -42.68
CA ARG A 83 9.91 18.13 -44.00
C ARG A 83 8.85 17.48 -44.89
N PHE A 84 8.11 18.31 -45.62
CA PHE A 84 7.10 17.88 -46.55
C PHE A 84 7.23 18.72 -47.82
N ASP A 85 7.50 18.06 -48.95
CA ASP A 85 7.75 18.73 -50.23
C ASP A 85 6.45 18.89 -51.08
N GLY A 86 5.27 18.61 -50.50
CA GLY A 86 3.96 18.74 -51.15
C GLY A 86 3.17 19.99 -50.75
N ASP A 87 1.94 20.14 -51.27
CA ASP A 87 1.05 21.26 -50.92
C ASP A 87 0.63 21.18 -49.45
N GLU A 88 0.84 22.27 -48.69
CA GLU A 88 0.49 22.36 -47.28
C GLU A 88 -0.96 21.97 -46.95
N ARG A 89 -1.89 22.10 -47.90
CA ARG A 89 -3.28 21.63 -47.77
C ARG A 89 -3.37 20.13 -47.55
N ASP A 90 -2.50 19.36 -48.21
CA ASP A 90 -2.44 17.89 -48.21
C ASP A 90 -1.48 17.32 -47.16
N ARG A 91 -0.82 18.17 -46.36
CA ARG A 91 0.15 17.74 -45.34
C ARG A 91 -0.47 16.69 -44.40
N PRO A 92 0.13 15.50 -44.27
CA PRO A 92 -0.41 14.44 -43.44
C PRO A 92 -0.41 14.81 -41.96
N CYS A 93 -1.38 14.28 -41.21
CA CYS A 93 -1.38 14.39 -39.77
C CYS A 93 -0.34 13.47 -39.12
N TRP A 94 0.00 13.73 -37.85
CA TRP A 94 0.96 12.95 -37.07
C TRP A 94 0.72 11.44 -37.06
N CYS A 95 -0.54 10.98 -37.21
CA CYS A 95 -0.85 9.55 -37.30
C CYS A 95 -0.02 8.80 -38.34
N HIS A 96 0.29 9.40 -39.49
CA HIS A 96 1.03 8.73 -40.55
C HIS A 96 2.45 8.36 -40.11
N LYS A 97 3.10 9.24 -39.35
CA LYS A 97 4.43 8.97 -38.79
C LYS A 97 4.36 7.99 -37.61
N LEU A 98 3.41 8.19 -36.70
CA LEU A 98 3.29 7.41 -35.46
C LEU A 98 2.73 6.00 -35.67
N TYR A 99 1.83 5.83 -36.64
CA TYR A 99 0.98 4.64 -36.77
C TYR A 99 0.95 4.06 -38.20
N GLY A 100 1.50 4.75 -39.20
CA GLY A 100 1.48 4.32 -40.60
C GLY A 100 0.21 4.65 -41.39
N GLY A 101 -0.74 5.33 -40.76
CA GLY A 101 -1.99 5.77 -41.39
C GLY A 101 -2.87 6.53 -40.41
N THR A 102 -4.00 7.06 -40.88
CA THR A 102 -4.95 7.81 -40.05
C THR A 102 -5.58 6.91 -38.99
N ALA A 103 -5.34 7.22 -37.71
CA ALA A 103 -5.88 6.45 -36.60
C ALA A 103 -7.23 7.02 -36.12
N PRO A 104 -8.24 6.17 -35.86
CA PRO A 104 -9.59 6.64 -35.49
C PRO A 104 -9.65 7.35 -34.13
N TRP A 105 -8.65 7.15 -33.25
CA TRP A 105 -8.54 7.85 -31.97
C TRP A 105 -7.87 9.23 -32.08
N GLY A 106 -7.40 9.63 -33.27
CA GLY A 106 -6.77 10.93 -33.49
C GLY A 106 -5.29 10.99 -33.10
N CYS A 107 -4.67 12.14 -33.40
CA CYS A 107 -3.28 12.45 -33.04
C CYS A 107 -3.07 13.85 -32.45
N LEU A 108 -4.15 14.59 -32.17
CA LEU A 108 -4.05 15.90 -31.52
C LEU A 108 -3.35 15.82 -30.16
N TRP A 109 -3.49 14.69 -29.44
CA TRP A 109 -2.76 14.43 -28.20
C TRP A 109 -1.24 14.60 -28.36
N PHE A 110 -0.66 14.17 -29.49
CA PHE A 110 0.78 14.25 -29.73
C PHE A 110 1.24 15.69 -29.95
N GLN A 111 0.43 16.49 -30.65
CA GLN A 111 0.67 17.92 -30.83
C GLN A 111 0.64 18.66 -29.49
N LYS A 112 -0.33 18.36 -28.62
CA LYS A 112 -0.41 18.94 -27.27
C LYS A 112 0.77 18.50 -26.40
N TRP A 113 1.06 17.19 -26.39
CA TRP A 113 2.21 16.62 -25.69
C TRP A 113 3.53 17.30 -26.10
N ARG A 114 3.73 17.54 -27.40
CA ARG A 114 4.92 18.23 -27.92
C ARG A 114 5.06 19.63 -27.34
N GLY A 115 3.98 20.41 -27.34
CA GLY A 115 3.98 21.75 -26.75
C GLY A 115 4.34 21.73 -25.26
N GLN A 116 3.83 20.73 -24.52
CA GLN A 116 4.19 20.54 -23.11
C GLN A 116 5.65 20.11 -22.91
N LEU A 117 6.19 19.26 -23.78
CA LEU A 117 7.60 18.86 -23.76
C LEU A 117 8.51 20.08 -23.99
N GLU A 118 8.21 20.90 -25.00
CA GLU A 118 8.97 22.11 -25.31
C GLU A 118 8.93 23.10 -24.13
N GLU A 119 7.77 23.26 -23.50
CA GLU A 119 7.63 24.09 -22.29
C GLU A 119 8.43 23.54 -21.10
N ALA A 120 8.42 22.22 -20.87
CA ALA A 120 9.23 21.58 -19.83
C ALA A 120 10.73 21.81 -20.05
N ILE A 121 11.19 21.71 -21.30
CA ILE A 121 12.57 22.01 -21.69
C ILE A 121 12.90 23.49 -21.43
N ARG A 122 12.00 24.41 -21.83
CA ARG A 122 12.17 25.86 -21.62
C ARG A 122 12.29 26.19 -20.13
N ARG A 123 11.53 25.50 -19.27
CA ARG A 123 11.58 25.62 -17.81
C ARG A 123 12.75 24.87 -17.16
N LYS A 124 13.61 24.20 -17.94
CA LYS A 124 14.76 23.40 -17.47
C LYS A 124 14.36 22.33 -16.45
N GLN A 125 13.25 21.65 -16.72
CA GLN A 125 12.77 20.57 -15.87
C GLN A 125 13.58 19.29 -16.07
N ASP A 126 13.61 18.47 -15.03
CA ASP A 126 14.25 17.16 -15.05
C ASP A 126 13.34 16.17 -15.79
N LEU A 127 13.61 15.93 -17.08
CA LEU A 127 12.76 15.06 -17.90
C LEU A 127 12.89 13.59 -17.50
N VAL A 128 11.75 12.91 -17.37
CA VAL A 128 11.65 11.50 -16.96
C VAL A 128 10.78 10.72 -17.94
N VAL A 129 11.29 9.58 -18.42
CA VAL A 129 10.54 8.58 -19.17
C VAL A 129 10.18 7.42 -18.26
N VAL A 130 8.89 7.09 -18.19
CA VAL A 130 8.37 6.00 -17.35
C VAL A 130 8.17 4.75 -18.21
N TYR A 131 8.81 3.67 -17.78
CA TYR A 131 8.80 2.36 -18.42
C TYR A 131 7.82 1.42 -17.72
N LYS A 132 7.49 0.33 -18.39
CA LYS A 132 6.75 -0.75 -17.76
C LYS A 132 7.53 -1.32 -16.56
N ARG A 133 6.78 -1.74 -15.54
CA ARG A 133 7.25 -2.45 -14.35
C ARG A 133 8.33 -3.46 -14.70
N LYS A 134 9.52 -3.29 -14.08
CA LYS A 134 10.71 -4.13 -14.27
C LYS A 134 11.28 -4.17 -15.71
N GLU A 135 10.91 -3.21 -16.56
CA GLU A 135 11.36 -3.12 -17.97
C GLU A 135 12.02 -1.76 -18.26
N ALA A 136 12.64 -1.12 -17.26
CA ALA A 136 13.41 0.11 -17.45
C ALA A 136 14.52 -0.10 -18.50
N ASP A 137 14.81 0.93 -19.30
CA ASP A 137 15.83 0.92 -20.37
C ASP A 137 15.52 0.00 -21.56
N MET A 138 14.34 -0.60 -21.63
CA MET A 138 13.96 -1.48 -22.73
C MET A 138 13.10 -0.76 -23.76
N GLY A 139 13.25 -1.10 -25.04
CA GLY A 139 12.33 -0.65 -26.09
C GLY A 139 12.45 0.82 -26.51
N ASP A 140 13.53 1.51 -26.16
CA ASP A 140 13.77 2.93 -26.47
C ASP A 140 14.76 3.17 -27.61
N ARG A 141 15.25 2.14 -28.32
CA ARG A 141 16.34 2.27 -29.30
C ARG A 141 16.01 3.07 -30.57
N ALA A 142 14.73 3.22 -30.91
CA ALA A 142 14.32 3.92 -32.13
C ALA A 142 14.69 5.41 -32.10
N THR A 143 15.00 5.96 -33.28
CA THR A 143 15.17 7.40 -33.48
C THR A 143 13.94 7.98 -34.19
N TRP A 144 13.75 9.30 -34.15
CA TRP A 144 12.60 9.91 -34.84
C TRP A 144 12.68 9.74 -36.36
N ASP A 145 13.89 9.84 -36.93
CA ASP A 145 14.11 9.74 -38.37
C ASP A 145 13.92 8.28 -38.83
N ASP A 146 14.47 7.32 -38.08
CA ASP A 146 14.34 5.87 -38.29
C ASP A 146 13.40 5.24 -37.24
N PHE A 147 12.12 5.60 -37.34
CA PHE A 147 11.07 5.15 -36.41
C PHE A 147 10.30 3.95 -37.00
N PRO A 148 10.46 2.73 -36.44
CA PRO A 148 9.80 1.54 -36.98
C PRO A 148 8.31 1.52 -36.63
N GLN A 149 7.47 1.22 -37.63
CA GLN A 149 6.04 0.94 -37.49
C GLN A 149 5.84 -0.59 -37.48
N PRO A 150 4.83 -1.19 -36.81
CA PRO A 150 3.55 -0.62 -36.35
C PRO A 150 3.40 -0.44 -34.82
N PHE A 151 2.29 0.20 -34.42
CA PHE A 151 1.82 0.28 -33.03
C PHE A 151 1.61 -1.13 -32.44
N ASN A 152 2.43 -1.51 -31.46
CA ASN A 152 2.26 -2.77 -30.73
C ASN A 152 2.34 -2.52 -29.21
N PRO A 153 1.22 -2.61 -28.47
CA PRO A 153 1.18 -2.36 -27.03
C PRO A 153 1.86 -3.47 -26.21
N HIS A 154 2.12 -4.65 -26.81
CA HIS A 154 2.76 -5.80 -26.19
C HIS A 154 4.29 -5.76 -26.22
N LEU A 155 4.89 -4.73 -26.82
CA LEU A 155 6.34 -4.57 -26.85
C LEU A 155 6.92 -4.32 -25.44
N VAL A 156 8.11 -4.83 -25.21
CA VAL A 156 8.85 -4.67 -23.94
C VAL A 156 9.31 -3.21 -23.76
N GLY A 157 9.24 -2.73 -22.51
CA GLY A 157 9.68 -1.44 -22.03
C GLY A 157 8.68 -0.31 -22.29
N LEU A 158 8.73 0.27 -23.48
CA LEU A 158 7.83 1.35 -23.92
C LEU A 158 6.61 0.79 -24.68
N GLY A 159 5.43 1.36 -24.39
CA GLY A 159 4.22 1.15 -25.19
C GLY A 159 4.30 1.77 -26.59
N GLY A 160 3.32 1.45 -27.45
CA GLY A 160 3.31 1.88 -28.85
C GLY A 160 3.43 3.40 -29.03
N SER A 161 2.53 4.18 -28.43
CA SER A 161 2.58 5.65 -28.48
C SER A 161 3.83 6.22 -27.81
N GLN A 162 4.28 5.62 -26.70
CA GLN A 162 5.46 6.07 -25.96
C GLN A 162 6.74 6.02 -26.78
N ARG A 163 6.86 5.07 -27.72
CA ARG A 163 8.04 4.98 -28.58
C ARG A 163 8.14 6.23 -29.47
N GLY A 164 7.03 6.71 -29.99
CA GLY A 164 6.98 7.97 -30.76
C GLY A 164 7.36 9.17 -29.90
N GLU A 165 6.81 9.27 -28.68
CA GLU A 165 7.16 10.31 -27.71
C GLU A 165 8.66 10.32 -27.41
N VAL A 166 9.23 9.16 -27.08
CA VAL A 166 10.65 9.04 -26.68
C VAL A 166 11.58 9.27 -27.87
N ALA A 167 11.25 8.76 -29.06
CA ALA A 167 12.03 9.01 -30.27
C ALA A 167 12.05 10.50 -30.63
N PHE A 168 10.90 11.19 -30.53
CA PHE A 168 10.80 12.62 -30.75
C PHE A 168 11.58 13.42 -29.70
N ALA A 169 11.45 13.05 -28.41
CA ALA A 169 12.18 13.71 -27.33
C ALA A 169 13.69 13.61 -27.54
N LYS A 170 14.22 12.45 -27.95
CA LYS A 170 15.64 12.29 -28.30
C LYS A 170 16.09 13.25 -29.41
N LYS A 171 15.25 13.45 -30.43
CA LYS A 171 15.52 14.36 -31.56
C LYS A 171 15.61 15.81 -31.09
N ILE A 172 14.64 16.28 -30.31
CA ILE A 172 14.60 17.67 -29.81
C ILE A 172 15.71 17.93 -28.79
N LEU A 173 16.02 16.95 -27.95
CA LEU A 173 17.05 17.09 -26.92
C LEU A 173 18.48 17.04 -27.47
N GLN A 174 18.67 16.64 -28.74
CA GLN A 174 19.97 16.61 -29.43
C GLN A 174 21.06 15.90 -28.60
N GLY A 175 20.70 14.76 -28.00
CA GLY A 175 21.63 13.95 -27.18
C GLY A 175 21.70 14.32 -25.70
N LYS A 176 20.98 15.36 -25.22
CA LYS A 176 20.83 15.58 -23.78
C LYS A 176 20.06 14.40 -23.14
N PRO A 177 20.56 13.84 -22.02
CA PRO A 177 19.93 12.69 -21.40
C PRO A 177 18.63 13.06 -20.68
N PHE A 178 17.73 12.09 -20.55
CA PHE A 178 16.58 12.12 -19.64
C PHE A 178 16.66 10.94 -18.66
N LYS A 179 16.02 11.08 -17.51
CA LYS A 179 15.97 10.02 -16.48
C LYS A 179 15.03 8.91 -16.96
N LYS A 180 15.39 7.66 -16.67
CA LYS A 180 14.61 6.48 -17.01
C LYS A 180 14.21 5.75 -15.74
N LYS A 181 12.93 5.47 -15.57
CA LYS A 181 12.39 4.83 -14.37
C LYS A 181 11.28 3.88 -14.75
N ASP A 182 11.19 2.73 -14.09
CA ASP A 182 9.98 1.92 -14.17
C ASP A 182 8.86 2.55 -13.32
N VAL A 183 7.62 2.17 -13.62
CA VAL A 183 6.42 2.72 -12.98
C VAL A 183 6.40 2.56 -11.46
N ASP A 184 6.92 1.46 -10.89
CA ASP A 184 6.88 1.24 -9.45
C ASP A 184 7.87 2.14 -8.72
N LYS A 185 9.06 2.33 -9.32
CA LYS A 185 10.05 3.27 -8.81
C LYS A 185 9.51 4.70 -8.80
N VAL A 186 8.81 5.11 -9.86
CA VAL A 186 8.14 6.42 -9.91
C VAL A 186 7.10 6.54 -8.80
N ALA A 187 6.19 5.57 -8.68
CA ALA A 187 5.16 5.59 -7.64
C ALA A 187 5.77 5.70 -6.24
N LYS A 188 6.82 4.93 -5.94
CA LYS A 188 7.51 4.96 -4.63
C LYS A 188 8.18 6.30 -4.33
N GLU A 189 8.90 6.86 -5.30
CA GLU A 189 9.61 8.15 -5.12
C GLU A 189 8.65 9.33 -5.02
N VAL A 190 7.59 9.34 -5.83
CA VAL A 190 6.53 10.35 -5.75
C VAL A 190 5.88 10.27 -4.37
N LYS A 191 5.40 9.09 -3.93
CA LYS A 191 4.79 8.90 -2.61
C LYS A 191 5.66 9.42 -1.48
N LYS A 192 6.94 9.02 -1.44
CA LYS A 192 7.86 9.43 -0.37
C LYS A 192 7.99 10.95 -0.26
N THR A 193 8.17 11.64 -1.39
CA THR A 193 8.33 13.10 -1.38
C THR A 193 7.00 13.82 -1.16
N LEU A 194 5.91 13.22 -1.65
CA LEU A 194 4.55 13.73 -1.56
C LEU A 194 4.06 13.78 -0.12
N TYR A 195 4.12 12.65 0.58
CA TYR A 195 3.58 12.55 1.94
C TYR A 195 4.37 13.43 2.90
N HIS A 196 5.70 13.45 2.81
CA HIS A 196 6.52 14.35 3.63
C HIS A 196 6.14 15.84 3.47
N ARG A 197 5.85 16.29 2.24
CA ARG A 197 5.36 17.66 2.01
C ARG A 197 3.92 17.86 2.49
N LEU A 198 3.08 16.84 2.34
CA LEU A 198 1.70 16.88 2.81
C LEU A 198 1.65 17.00 4.33
N ASP A 199 2.41 16.19 5.07
CA ASP A 199 2.45 16.24 6.53
C ASP A 199 2.95 17.62 7.01
N SER A 200 3.99 18.15 6.39
CA SER A 200 4.47 19.52 6.66
C SER A 200 3.39 20.58 6.38
N PHE A 201 2.64 20.42 5.28
CA PHE A 201 1.55 21.32 4.92
C PHE A 201 0.37 21.24 5.90
N LEU A 202 -0.04 20.04 6.29
CA LEU A 202 -1.13 19.81 7.24
C LEU A 202 -0.78 20.38 8.62
N ASN A 203 0.50 20.35 9.00
CA ASN A 203 1.04 20.96 10.21
C ASN A 203 1.19 22.51 10.13
N ARG A 204 0.71 23.19 9.08
CA ARG A 204 0.64 24.67 9.02
C ARG A 204 -0.65 25.18 9.68
N GLU A 205 -0.73 26.49 9.92
CA GLU A 205 -1.98 27.11 10.37
C GLU A 205 -3.05 26.94 9.29
N ASP A 206 -4.21 26.37 9.64
CA ASP A 206 -5.32 26.03 8.72
C ASP A 206 -4.95 25.04 7.58
N GLY A 207 -3.82 24.31 7.69
CA GLY A 207 -3.38 23.35 6.67
C GLY A 207 -4.42 22.26 6.38
N ALA A 208 -5.01 21.69 7.44
CA ALA A 208 -6.07 20.70 7.36
C ALA A 208 -7.32 21.22 6.61
N GLY A 209 -7.81 22.41 6.97
CA GLY A 209 -8.97 23.05 6.34
C GLY A 209 -8.74 23.37 4.86
N ARG A 210 -7.55 23.89 4.53
CA ARG A 210 -7.16 24.16 3.13
C ARG A 210 -7.05 22.90 2.30
N PHE A 211 -6.52 21.82 2.87
CA PHE A 211 -6.43 20.54 2.19
C PHE A 211 -7.81 19.95 1.89
N GLY A 212 -8.71 19.95 2.89
CA GLY A 212 -10.11 19.56 2.68
C GLY A 212 -10.80 20.36 1.58
N ALA A 213 -10.68 21.69 1.61
CA ALA A 213 -11.25 22.57 0.59
C ALA A 213 -10.62 22.38 -0.81
N ALA A 214 -9.36 21.98 -0.90
CA ALA A 214 -8.71 21.68 -2.17
C ALA A 214 -9.21 20.35 -2.76
N ILE A 215 -9.44 19.33 -1.94
CA ILE A 215 -10.07 18.07 -2.38
C ILE A 215 -11.47 18.36 -2.94
N ASP A 216 -12.22 19.21 -2.25
CA ASP A 216 -13.58 19.59 -2.65
C ASP A 216 -13.62 20.22 -4.04
N ALA A 217 -12.68 21.12 -4.32
CA ALA A 217 -12.56 21.80 -5.60
C ALA A 217 -11.98 20.90 -6.71
N CYS A 218 -11.30 19.80 -6.37
CA CYS A 218 -10.56 19.00 -7.33
C CYS A 218 -11.33 17.72 -7.73
N ALA A 219 -12.03 17.76 -8.86
CA ALA A 219 -12.74 16.59 -9.39
C ALA A 219 -11.80 15.41 -9.71
N ALA A 220 -10.62 15.70 -10.29
CA ALA A 220 -9.61 14.69 -10.62
C ALA A 220 -9.09 13.98 -9.36
N ALA A 221 -8.86 14.70 -8.26
CA ALA A 221 -8.43 14.11 -6.99
C ALA A 221 -9.44 13.10 -6.45
N ARG A 222 -10.74 13.46 -6.47
CA ARG A 222 -11.83 12.65 -5.92
C ARG A 222 -11.98 11.27 -6.57
N ILE A 223 -11.62 11.13 -7.84
CA ILE A 223 -11.70 9.87 -8.58
C ILE A 223 -10.34 9.21 -8.84
N GLY A 224 -9.29 10.02 -8.92
CA GLY A 224 -7.94 9.62 -9.30
C GLY A 224 -7.11 9.11 -8.14
N ILE A 225 -7.13 9.80 -6.98
CA ILE A 225 -6.27 9.44 -5.85
C ILE A 225 -6.66 8.05 -5.32
N ARG A 226 -5.67 7.16 -5.22
CA ARG A 226 -5.82 5.76 -4.82
C ARG A 226 -5.26 5.48 -3.43
N ASP A 227 -4.31 6.28 -2.98
CA ASP A 227 -3.63 6.10 -1.70
C ASP A 227 -3.41 7.45 -1.03
N LEU A 228 -3.57 7.47 0.29
CA LEU A 228 -3.34 8.63 1.13
C LEU A 228 -2.62 8.18 2.41
N GLU A 229 -1.49 8.79 2.70
CA GLU A 229 -0.77 8.63 3.95
C GLU A 229 -0.67 9.99 4.63
N ILE A 230 -0.98 10.00 5.92
CA ILE A 230 -0.84 11.14 6.81
C ILE A 230 -0.11 10.62 8.05
N ASP A 231 1.06 11.18 8.33
CA ASP A 231 1.92 10.78 9.45
C ASP A 231 2.44 12.01 10.21
N ASP A 232 2.53 11.89 11.54
CA ASP A 232 2.98 12.95 12.45
C ASP A 232 2.30 14.30 12.20
N VAL A 233 0.97 14.31 12.25
CA VAL A 233 0.16 15.52 12.04
C VAL A 233 -0.57 15.93 13.31
N ASP A 234 -0.33 17.17 13.71
CA ASP A 234 -1.04 17.83 14.80
C ASP A 234 -2.31 18.53 14.28
N LEU A 235 -3.45 17.91 14.54
CA LEU A 235 -4.78 18.40 14.20
C LEU A 235 -5.44 19.15 15.36
N ASN A 236 -4.69 19.59 16.38
CA ASN A 236 -5.23 20.42 17.47
C ASN A 236 -5.63 21.83 17.02
N ARG A 237 -5.44 22.16 15.73
CA ARG A 237 -5.68 23.48 15.15
C ARG A 237 -7.06 23.55 14.52
N GLN A 238 -7.55 24.78 14.34
CA GLN A 238 -8.87 25.05 13.77
C GLN A 238 -9.07 24.32 12.43
N ARG A 239 -10.24 23.69 12.27
CA ARG A 239 -10.74 23.06 11.03
C ARG A 239 -10.11 21.70 10.69
N ALA A 240 -9.69 20.94 11.70
CA ALA A 240 -9.26 19.56 11.52
C ALA A 240 -10.36 18.64 11.00
N SER A 241 -11.63 18.94 11.29
CA SER A 241 -12.77 18.17 10.76
C SER A 241 -12.91 18.31 9.24
N ASP A 242 -12.57 19.47 8.68
CA ASP A 242 -12.69 19.73 7.23
C ASP A 242 -11.75 18.83 6.41
N LEU A 243 -10.60 18.45 6.98
CA LEU A 243 -9.70 17.46 6.38
C LEU A 243 -10.44 16.14 6.13
N PHE A 244 -11.10 15.61 7.16
CA PHE A 244 -11.79 14.32 7.06
C PHE A 244 -13.04 14.41 6.18
N VAL A 245 -13.79 15.52 6.27
CA VAL A 245 -14.90 15.81 5.33
C VAL A 245 -14.40 15.80 3.88
N GLY A 246 -13.25 16.41 3.59
CA GLY A 246 -12.63 16.36 2.26
C GLY A 246 -12.21 14.94 1.87
N ILE A 247 -11.52 14.22 2.77
CA ILE A 247 -11.10 12.82 2.56
C ILE A 247 -12.30 11.91 2.22
N SER A 248 -13.47 12.13 2.82
CA SER A 248 -14.69 11.37 2.52
C SER A 248 -15.12 11.44 1.04
N ARG A 249 -14.66 12.47 0.31
CA ARG A 249 -14.99 12.67 -1.11
C ARG A 249 -13.99 11.99 -2.05
N LEU A 250 -12.91 11.40 -1.53
CA LEU A 250 -11.95 10.61 -2.31
C LEU A 250 -12.53 9.24 -2.66
N GLY A 251 -13.62 9.20 -3.45
CA GLY A 251 -14.30 7.97 -3.86
C GLY A 251 -13.48 7.03 -4.75
N GLY A 252 -12.27 7.44 -5.14
CA GLY A 252 -11.25 6.61 -5.79
C GLY A 252 -10.31 5.87 -4.83
N LEU A 253 -10.31 6.20 -3.53
CA LEU A 253 -9.32 5.75 -2.56
C LEU A 253 -9.43 4.24 -2.30
N ARG A 254 -8.28 3.58 -2.29
CA ARG A 254 -8.08 2.14 -2.04
C ARG A 254 -7.27 1.89 -0.77
N GLU A 255 -6.43 2.85 -0.40
CA GLU A 255 -5.56 2.74 0.75
C GLU A 255 -5.55 4.04 1.53
N VAL A 256 -5.71 3.94 2.84
CA VAL A 256 -5.50 5.06 3.76
C VAL A 256 -4.63 4.61 4.92
N SER A 257 -3.57 5.38 5.20
CA SER A 257 -2.68 5.19 6.34
C SER A 257 -2.68 6.47 7.16
N LEU A 258 -3.10 6.36 8.42
CA LEU A 258 -3.18 7.46 9.36
C LEU A 258 -2.36 7.08 10.59
N SER A 259 -1.32 7.84 10.90
CA SER A 259 -0.37 7.47 11.96
C SER A 259 0.11 8.71 12.70
N GLU A 260 0.35 8.59 14.01
CA GLU A 260 0.84 9.70 14.85
C GLU A 260 -0.03 10.97 14.72
N ILE A 261 -1.37 10.80 14.67
CA ILE A 261 -2.31 11.93 14.53
C ILE A 261 -2.81 12.37 15.91
N ARG A 262 -2.64 13.66 16.21
CA ARG A 262 -3.15 14.30 17.43
C ARG A 262 -4.44 15.06 17.12
N PHE A 263 -5.59 14.56 17.58
CA PHE A 263 -6.93 15.07 17.21
C PHE A 263 -7.41 16.30 17.98
N GLY A 264 -6.73 16.69 19.05
CA GLY A 264 -7.08 17.85 19.88
C GLY A 264 -8.42 17.76 20.58
N GLU A 265 -8.92 18.91 21.02
CA GLU A 265 -10.24 19.04 21.65
C GLU A 265 -11.39 19.09 20.61
N GLU A 266 -11.09 19.25 19.31
CA GLU A 266 -12.07 19.31 18.21
C GLU A 266 -12.63 17.91 17.82
N PRO A 267 -13.83 17.84 17.20
CA PRO A 267 -14.47 16.57 16.83
C PRO A 267 -13.80 15.85 15.64
N ALA A 268 -12.55 16.17 15.30
CA ALA A 268 -11.85 15.62 14.15
C ALA A 268 -11.75 14.09 14.20
N GLY A 269 -11.58 13.49 15.38
CA GLY A 269 -11.56 12.04 15.54
C GLY A 269 -12.92 11.39 15.24
N LEU A 270 -14.01 12.07 15.60
CA LEU A 270 -15.37 11.64 15.27
C LEU A 270 -15.61 11.74 13.75
N GLU A 271 -15.13 12.82 13.14
CA GLU A 271 -15.29 13.05 11.70
C GLU A 271 -14.44 12.08 10.86
N LEU A 272 -13.26 11.69 11.33
CA LEU A 272 -12.50 10.57 10.77
C LEU A 272 -13.37 9.32 10.72
N GLY A 273 -13.96 8.95 11.86
CA GLY A 273 -14.86 7.80 11.98
C GLY A 273 -15.96 7.84 10.92
N LYS A 274 -16.70 8.95 10.81
CA LYS A 274 -17.78 9.11 9.81
C LYS A 274 -17.27 9.03 8.37
N SER A 275 -16.14 9.68 8.09
CA SER A 275 -15.61 9.84 6.74
C SER A 275 -15.27 8.50 6.10
N LEU A 276 -14.69 7.58 6.87
CA LEU A 276 -14.33 6.24 6.40
C LEU A 276 -15.54 5.45 5.88
N ARG A 277 -16.75 5.68 6.42
CA ARG A 277 -17.99 4.98 6.00
C ARG A 277 -18.27 5.14 4.51
N SER A 278 -17.96 6.31 3.95
CA SER A 278 -18.23 6.66 2.55
C SER A 278 -17.22 6.02 1.57
N LEU A 279 -16.06 5.63 2.07
CA LEU A 279 -14.93 5.14 1.27
C LEU A 279 -15.02 3.62 1.04
N VAL A 280 -16.16 3.20 0.48
CA VAL A 280 -16.52 1.78 0.24
C VAL A 280 -15.65 1.06 -0.79
N LYS A 281 -14.62 1.72 -1.32
CA LYS A 281 -13.62 1.16 -2.23
C LYS A 281 -12.29 0.85 -1.53
N LEU A 282 -12.13 1.18 -0.25
CA LEU A 282 -10.92 0.91 0.53
C LEU A 282 -10.65 -0.59 0.60
N ASP A 283 -9.47 -0.98 0.14
CA ASP A 283 -8.92 -2.33 0.23
C ASP A 283 -7.98 -2.46 1.44
N ARG A 284 -7.33 -1.37 1.86
CA ARG A 284 -6.37 -1.32 2.96
C ARG A 284 -6.58 -0.12 3.87
N ILE A 285 -6.55 -0.35 5.18
CA ILE A 285 -6.57 0.69 6.21
C ILE A 285 -5.44 0.42 7.19
N ARG A 286 -4.65 1.45 7.47
CA ARG A 286 -3.72 1.49 8.61
C ARG A 286 -4.09 2.65 9.50
N ILE A 287 -4.30 2.39 10.79
CA ILE A 287 -4.48 3.42 11.82
C ILE A 287 -3.46 3.16 12.92
N GLY A 288 -2.61 4.14 13.19
CA GLY A 288 -1.47 4.03 14.07
C GLY A 288 -1.40 5.17 15.08
N CYS A 289 -0.86 4.90 16.27
CA CYS A 289 -0.36 5.89 17.23
C CYS A 289 -1.29 7.10 17.38
N THR A 290 -2.53 6.81 17.75
CA THR A 290 -3.62 7.78 17.75
C THR A 290 -4.42 7.58 19.03
N THR A 291 -4.87 8.69 19.62
CA THR A 291 -5.84 8.66 20.72
C THR A 291 -7.17 9.20 20.23
N LEU A 292 -8.23 8.39 20.39
CA LEU A 292 -9.60 8.75 20.07
C LEU A 292 -10.42 8.92 21.35
N SER A 293 -11.42 9.80 21.29
CA SER A 293 -12.49 9.82 22.31
C SER A 293 -13.36 8.56 22.21
N ILE A 294 -14.18 8.31 23.24
CA ILE A 294 -15.15 7.20 23.27
C ILE A 294 -16.05 7.24 22.02
N GLU A 295 -16.57 8.42 21.68
CA GLU A 295 -17.48 8.65 20.56
C GLU A 295 -16.78 8.42 19.22
N ALA A 296 -15.55 8.90 19.08
CA ALA A 296 -14.74 8.72 17.89
C ALA A 296 -14.40 7.24 17.66
N GLY A 297 -13.99 6.51 18.69
CA GLY A 297 -13.72 5.07 18.57
C GLY A 297 -14.98 4.23 18.30
N LYS A 298 -16.12 4.58 18.92
CA LYS A 298 -17.42 3.97 18.58
C LYS A 298 -17.77 4.19 17.12
N GLU A 299 -17.62 5.41 16.62
CA GLU A 299 -17.94 5.73 15.22
C GLU A 299 -16.98 5.03 14.26
N LEU A 300 -15.69 4.95 14.60
CA LEU A 300 -14.71 4.18 13.84
C LEU A 300 -15.14 2.71 13.70
N GLY A 301 -15.53 2.04 14.79
CA GLY A 301 -16.06 0.68 14.75
C GLY A 301 -17.29 0.53 13.83
N LYS A 302 -18.27 1.44 13.94
CA LYS A 302 -19.48 1.43 13.09
C LYS A 302 -19.15 1.63 11.60
N SER A 303 -18.12 2.41 11.29
CA SER A 303 -17.70 2.66 9.91
C SER A 303 -16.92 1.50 9.33
N ILE A 304 -15.96 0.94 10.08
CA ILE A 304 -15.20 -0.25 9.69
C ILE A 304 -16.14 -1.40 9.34
N ARG A 305 -17.21 -1.60 10.13
CA ARG A 305 -18.27 -2.60 9.88
C ARG A 305 -18.88 -2.53 8.46
N CYS A 306 -18.89 -1.35 7.84
CA CYS A 306 -19.47 -1.13 6.52
C CYS A 306 -18.49 -1.45 5.37
N LEU A 307 -17.19 -1.53 5.64
CA LEU A 307 -16.14 -1.71 4.64
C LEU A 307 -15.87 -3.18 4.33
N ARG A 308 -16.91 -3.90 3.89
CA ARG A 308 -16.89 -5.36 3.68
C ARG A 308 -15.91 -5.84 2.60
N GLN A 309 -15.44 -4.94 1.75
CA GLN A 309 -14.44 -5.20 0.71
C GLN A 309 -13.00 -5.19 1.25
N LEU A 310 -12.78 -4.68 2.47
CA LEU A 310 -11.45 -4.53 3.05
C LEU A 310 -10.69 -5.86 3.07
N THR A 311 -9.44 -5.82 2.61
CA THR A 311 -8.54 -6.98 2.53
C THR A 311 -7.42 -6.91 3.55
N GLN A 312 -7.04 -5.70 3.99
CA GLN A 312 -6.03 -5.51 5.02
C GLN A 312 -6.47 -4.45 6.02
N LEU A 313 -6.32 -4.77 7.31
CA LEU A 313 -6.56 -3.86 8.41
C LEU A 313 -5.40 -3.94 9.40
N THR A 314 -4.74 -2.81 9.60
CA THR A 314 -3.70 -2.64 10.62
C THR A 314 -4.16 -1.58 11.62
N VAL A 315 -4.17 -1.93 12.90
CA VAL A 315 -4.42 -1.01 14.02
C VAL A 315 -3.30 -1.13 15.03
N ALA A 316 -2.46 -0.11 15.15
CA ALA A 316 -1.24 -0.17 15.94
C ALA A 316 -1.17 0.95 16.97
N LYS A 317 -1.09 0.63 18.26
CA LYS A 317 -0.99 1.62 19.35
C LYS A 317 -2.11 2.67 19.29
N VAL A 318 -3.34 2.22 19.04
CA VAL A 318 -4.51 3.11 19.00
C VAL A 318 -5.28 2.99 20.31
N ASN A 319 -5.43 4.10 21.03
CA ASN A 319 -6.40 4.18 22.11
C ASN A 319 -7.77 4.50 21.50
N LEU A 320 -8.67 3.51 21.48
CA LEU A 320 -10.02 3.64 20.93
C LEU A 320 -10.98 4.45 21.83
N GLY A 321 -10.54 4.93 22.99
CA GLY A 321 -11.39 5.69 23.90
C GLY A 321 -12.14 4.80 24.91
N GLY A 322 -11.64 3.63 25.26
CA GLY A 322 -12.17 2.81 26.36
C GLY A 322 -13.13 1.68 25.97
N LYS A 323 -13.68 0.99 26.98
CA LYS A 323 -14.36 -0.32 26.87
C LYS A 323 -15.41 -0.39 25.76
N ASP A 324 -16.36 0.53 25.74
CA ASP A 324 -17.48 0.45 24.79
C ASP A 324 -17.02 0.64 23.33
N ALA A 325 -16.03 1.51 23.12
CA ALA A 325 -15.48 1.76 21.80
C ALA A 325 -14.67 0.54 21.32
N CYS A 326 -13.86 -0.05 22.20
CA CYS A 326 -13.19 -1.32 21.94
C CYS A 326 -14.19 -2.44 21.60
N LEU A 327 -15.30 -2.52 22.33
CA LEU A 327 -16.35 -3.52 22.07
C LEU A 327 -17.02 -3.31 20.70
N GLU A 328 -17.40 -2.08 20.35
CA GLU A 328 -17.99 -1.78 19.04
C GLU A 328 -17.00 -2.08 17.91
N PHE A 329 -15.74 -1.73 18.10
CA PHE A 329 -14.68 -2.03 17.16
C PHE A 329 -14.47 -3.55 17.02
N ALA A 330 -14.43 -4.32 18.11
CA ALA A 330 -14.32 -5.78 18.06
C ALA A 330 -15.50 -6.44 17.31
N LYS A 331 -16.74 -5.95 17.50
CA LYS A 331 -17.92 -6.40 16.74
C LYS A 331 -17.81 -6.10 15.25
N SER A 332 -17.17 -4.99 14.88
CA SER A 332 -17.03 -4.58 13.48
C SER A 332 -16.26 -5.61 12.64
N LEU A 333 -15.23 -6.23 13.24
CA LEU A 333 -14.35 -7.20 12.59
C LEU A 333 -15.11 -8.42 12.07
N TYR A 334 -16.19 -8.83 12.74
CA TYR A 334 -17.04 -9.95 12.30
C TYR A 334 -17.51 -9.78 10.85
N HIS A 335 -17.69 -8.56 10.36
CA HIS A 335 -18.23 -8.29 9.04
C HIS A 335 -17.18 -8.30 7.90
N LEU A 336 -15.89 -8.33 8.23
CA LEU A 336 -14.80 -8.16 7.28
C LEU A 336 -14.30 -9.49 6.69
N LYS A 337 -15.23 -10.29 6.14
CA LYS A 337 -14.95 -11.67 5.69
C LYS A 337 -13.94 -11.80 4.53
N ARG A 338 -13.53 -10.69 3.92
CA ARG A 338 -12.53 -10.62 2.85
C ARG A 338 -11.12 -10.32 3.33
N LEU A 339 -10.93 -10.06 4.64
CA LEU A 339 -9.61 -9.82 5.20
C LEU A 339 -8.68 -11.00 4.91
N SER A 340 -7.56 -10.68 4.27
CA SER A 340 -6.40 -11.56 4.11
C SER A 340 -5.29 -11.20 5.08
N LYS A 341 -5.26 -9.97 5.60
CA LYS A 341 -4.27 -9.52 6.60
C LYS A 341 -4.97 -8.78 7.74
N LEU A 342 -4.64 -9.17 8.96
CA LEU A 342 -5.08 -8.49 10.17
C LEU A 342 -3.90 -8.28 11.10
N GLU A 343 -3.64 -7.03 11.46
CA GLU A 343 -2.58 -6.65 12.38
C GLU A 343 -3.16 -5.79 13.50
N PHE A 344 -2.93 -6.22 14.74
CA PHE A 344 -3.28 -5.48 15.94
C PHE A 344 -2.08 -5.37 16.87
N GLN A 345 -1.76 -4.15 17.27
CA GLN A 345 -0.72 -3.86 18.25
C GLN A 345 -1.27 -3.05 19.42
N SER A 346 -0.97 -3.51 20.64
CA SER A 346 -1.27 -2.83 21.90
C SER A 346 -2.77 -2.54 22.09
N LEU A 347 -3.62 -3.55 21.84
CA LEU A 347 -5.05 -3.48 22.16
C LEU A 347 -5.30 -4.05 23.55
N ASP A 348 -5.86 -3.24 24.43
CA ASP A 348 -6.32 -3.72 25.72
C ASP A 348 -7.60 -4.58 25.56
N LEU A 349 -7.40 -5.91 25.53
CA LEU A 349 -8.46 -6.91 25.54
C LEU A 349 -8.67 -7.51 26.95
N SER A 350 -8.14 -6.86 27.99
CA SER A 350 -8.29 -7.29 29.39
C SER A 350 -9.73 -7.18 29.89
N VAL A 351 -10.55 -6.38 29.22
CA VAL A 351 -11.99 -6.34 29.45
C VAL A 351 -12.65 -7.58 28.84
N GLN A 352 -13.31 -8.38 29.69
CA GLN A 352 -13.87 -9.68 29.34
C GLN A 352 -14.77 -9.66 28.10
N GLU A 353 -15.72 -8.72 28.03
CA GLU A 353 -16.67 -8.66 26.91
C GLU A 353 -15.98 -8.28 25.60
N VAL A 354 -14.95 -7.43 25.66
CA VAL A 354 -14.17 -7.02 24.47
C VAL A 354 -13.36 -8.20 23.96
N GLY A 355 -12.63 -8.90 24.83
CA GLY A 355 -11.83 -10.08 24.46
C GLY A 355 -12.69 -11.19 23.86
N VAL A 356 -13.83 -11.53 24.48
CA VAL A 356 -14.75 -12.55 23.97
C VAL A 356 -15.28 -12.17 22.58
N GLU A 357 -15.65 -10.92 22.37
CA GLU A 357 -16.18 -10.46 21.09
C GLU A 357 -15.10 -10.42 19.99
N PHE A 358 -13.88 -10.00 20.34
CA PHE A 358 -12.74 -10.02 19.45
C PHE A 358 -12.46 -11.43 18.93
N VAL A 359 -12.41 -12.41 19.84
CA VAL A 359 -12.17 -13.82 19.49
C VAL A 359 -13.27 -14.37 18.59
N LYS A 360 -14.55 -14.10 18.90
CA LYS A 360 -15.67 -14.47 18.03
C LYS A 360 -15.53 -13.89 16.64
N SER A 361 -15.08 -12.64 16.52
CA SER A 361 -14.84 -12.00 15.23
C SER A 361 -13.69 -12.66 14.46
N VAL A 362 -12.53 -12.86 15.08
CA VAL A 362 -11.34 -13.46 14.44
C VAL A 362 -11.62 -14.85 13.90
N LYS A 363 -12.33 -15.70 14.65
CA LYS A 363 -12.75 -17.06 14.24
C LYS A 363 -13.44 -17.09 12.87
N ASN A 364 -14.11 -16.01 12.51
CA ASN A 364 -14.89 -15.91 11.29
C ASN A 364 -14.10 -15.39 10.07
N LEU A 365 -12.85 -14.98 10.26
CA LEU A 365 -12.02 -14.41 9.20
C LEU A 365 -11.25 -15.51 8.45
N THR A 366 -11.99 -16.48 7.90
CA THR A 366 -11.41 -17.71 7.32
C THR A 366 -10.59 -17.50 6.04
N LYS A 367 -10.52 -16.27 5.52
CA LYS A 367 -9.69 -15.86 4.39
C LYS A 367 -8.34 -15.28 4.81
N LEU A 368 -8.07 -15.15 6.12
CA LEU A 368 -6.80 -14.66 6.62
C LEU A 368 -5.63 -15.51 6.14
N ARG A 369 -4.59 -14.80 5.72
CA ARG A 369 -3.26 -15.28 5.34
C ARG A 369 -2.22 -14.80 6.35
N GLU A 370 -2.41 -13.60 6.88
CA GLU A 370 -1.52 -13.00 7.86
C GLU A 370 -2.33 -12.56 9.09
N LEU A 371 -1.94 -13.05 10.26
CA LEU A 371 -2.46 -12.60 11.55
C LEU A 371 -1.28 -12.17 12.45
N THR A 372 -1.29 -10.92 12.85
CA THR A 372 -0.32 -10.34 13.78
C THR A 372 -1.05 -9.76 14.98
N LEU A 373 -0.72 -10.28 16.17
CA LEU A 373 -1.14 -9.75 17.46
C LEU A 373 0.13 -9.44 18.25
N PHE A 374 0.37 -8.15 18.54
CA PHE A 374 1.55 -7.71 19.27
C PHE A 374 1.15 -6.97 20.55
N GLU A 375 1.73 -7.35 21.70
CA GLU A 375 1.41 -6.78 23.02
C GLU A 375 -0.10 -6.81 23.34
N VAL A 376 -0.73 -7.96 23.15
CA VAL A 376 -2.16 -8.15 23.45
C VAL A 376 -2.31 -8.98 24.72
N ALA A 377 -3.05 -8.45 25.69
CA ALA A 377 -3.41 -9.16 26.91
C ALA A 377 -4.90 -9.52 26.89
N LEU A 378 -5.23 -10.81 27.02
CA LEU A 378 -6.60 -11.28 27.09
C LEU A 378 -7.13 -11.26 28.54
N SER A 379 -8.40 -10.91 28.67
CA SER A 379 -9.15 -10.83 29.93
C SER A 379 -9.23 -12.08 30.79
N SER A 380 -9.09 -13.27 30.21
CA SER A 380 -9.29 -14.54 30.91
C SER A 380 -8.72 -15.72 30.11
N GLU A 381 -8.37 -16.79 30.81
CA GLU A 381 -7.97 -18.07 30.22
C GLU A 381 -9.02 -18.61 29.23
N ALA A 382 -10.32 -18.43 29.51
CA ALA A 382 -11.39 -18.86 28.61
C ALA A 382 -11.35 -18.13 27.27
N ALA A 383 -11.07 -16.82 27.26
CA ALA A 383 -10.89 -16.05 26.05
C ALA A 383 -9.61 -16.47 25.30
N GLY A 384 -8.51 -16.70 26.01
CA GLY A 384 -7.28 -17.25 25.44
C GLY A 384 -7.46 -18.58 24.77
N LYS A 385 -8.17 -19.50 25.42
CA LYS A 385 -8.46 -20.83 24.87
C LYS A 385 -9.29 -20.74 23.59
N GLU A 386 -10.31 -19.89 23.56
CA GLU A 386 -11.12 -19.73 22.34
C GLU A 386 -10.33 -19.00 21.23
N LEU A 387 -9.41 -18.08 21.57
CA LEU A 387 -8.49 -17.48 20.59
C LEU A 387 -7.59 -18.56 19.98
N ALA A 388 -6.96 -19.38 20.80
CA ALA A 388 -6.10 -20.48 20.38
C ALA A 388 -6.84 -21.44 19.43
N LYS A 389 -8.04 -21.87 19.81
CA LYS A 389 -8.93 -22.67 18.94
C LYS A 389 -9.21 -21.98 17.62
N SER A 390 -9.55 -20.69 17.67
CA SER A 390 -9.86 -19.90 16.50
C SER A 390 -8.67 -19.81 15.54
N ILE A 391 -7.46 -19.58 16.06
CA ILE A 391 -6.22 -19.61 15.29
C ILE A 391 -6.05 -20.97 14.60
N GLY A 392 -6.25 -22.08 15.31
CA GLY A 392 -6.15 -23.43 14.74
C GLY A 392 -7.15 -23.74 13.62
N LEU A 393 -8.23 -22.95 13.47
CA LEU A 393 -9.19 -23.06 12.37
C LEU A 393 -8.80 -22.21 11.15
N LEU A 394 -7.87 -21.27 11.28
CA LEU A 394 -7.39 -20.39 10.20
C LEU A 394 -6.31 -21.10 9.35
N THR A 395 -6.62 -22.28 8.83
CA THR A 395 -5.69 -23.14 8.06
C THR A 395 -5.22 -22.56 6.72
N SER A 396 -5.66 -21.34 6.39
CA SER A 396 -5.17 -20.57 5.24
C SER A 396 -4.00 -19.64 5.58
N LEU A 397 -3.65 -19.48 6.87
CA LEU A 397 -2.55 -18.66 7.32
C LEU A 397 -1.21 -19.12 6.73
N THR A 398 -0.45 -18.16 6.23
CA THR A 398 0.94 -18.27 5.83
C THR A 398 1.86 -17.52 6.79
N SER A 399 1.33 -16.57 7.58
CA SER A 399 2.07 -15.86 8.62
C SER A 399 1.26 -15.73 9.91
N LEU A 400 1.89 -16.07 11.04
CA LEU A 400 1.36 -15.90 12.38
C LEU A 400 2.43 -15.24 13.27
N ASP A 401 2.08 -14.10 13.85
CA ASP A 401 2.92 -13.38 14.81
C ASP A 401 2.12 -13.10 16.08
N LEU A 402 2.55 -13.67 17.21
CA LEU A 402 1.96 -13.51 18.54
C LEU A 402 2.98 -12.94 19.54
N TRP A 403 3.86 -12.05 19.10
CA TRP A 403 4.87 -11.45 19.96
C TRP A 403 4.23 -10.80 21.20
N LYS A 404 4.70 -11.20 22.39
CA LYS A 404 4.29 -10.61 23.67
C LYS A 404 2.77 -10.64 23.89
N VAL A 405 2.13 -11.74 23.49
CA VAL A 405 0.71 -11.99 23.78
C VAL A 405 0.60 -12.75 25.10
N SER A 406 -0.36 -12.35 25.94
CA SER A 406 -0.74 -13.10 27.14
C SER A 406 -2.12 -13.73 26.95
N LEU A 407 -2.16 -15.07 27.05
CA LEU A 407 -3.36 -15.87 26.83
C LEU A 407 -4.25 -16.02 28.08
N GLY A 408 -3.78 -15.56 29.24
CA GLY A 408 -4.56 -15.55 30.48
C GLY A 408 -4.56 -16.85 31.29
N GLY A 409 -3.84 -17.90 30.88
CA GLY A 409 -3.67 -19.13 31.68
C GLY A 409 -3.10 -20.33 30.92
N GLU A 410 -2.75 -21.39 31.66
CA GLU A 410 -2.13 -22.62 31.15
C GLU A 410 -2.99 -23.34 30.10
N ALA A 411 -4.29 -23.51 30.34
CA ALA A 411 -5.16 -24.25 29.42
C ALA A 411 -5.28 -23.56 28.05
N ALA A 412 -5.12 -22.24 28.01
CA ALA A 412 -5.07 -21.48 26.78
C ALA A 412 -3.76 -21.70 26.02
N GLY A 413 -2.62 -21.75 26.73
CA GLY A 413 -1.33 -22.07 26.12
C GLY A 413 -1.27 -23.51 25.58
N VAL A 414 -1.80 -24.49 26.32
CA VAL A 414 -1.88 -25.88 25.84
C VAL A 414 -2.71 -25.97 24.56
N GLU A 415 -3.87 -25.29 24.53
CA GLU A 415 -4.70 -25.23 23.32
C GLU A 415 -3.95 -24.56 22.16
N LEU A 416 -3.20 -23.48 22.40
CA LEU A 416 -2.42 -22.82 21.34
C LEU A 416 -1.30 -23.73 20.82
N GLY A 417 -0.59 -24.40 21.72
CA GLY A 417 0.47 -25.34 21.37
C GLY A 417 -0.02 -26.41 20.40
N GLY A 418 -1.21 -26.97 20.63
CA GLY A 418 -1.83 -27.93 19.71
C GLY A 418 -2.38 -27.29 18.42
N ALA A 419 -3.00 -26.11 18.53
CA ALA A 419 -3.62 -25.40 17.41
C ALA A 419 -2.62 -25.00 16.32
N VAL A 420 -1.40 -24.63 16.69
CA VAL A 420 -0.32 -24.29 15.75
C VAL A 420 -0.06 -25.43 14.76
N GLY A 421 -0.14 -26.69 15.20
CA GLY A 421 0.08 -27.86 14.36
C GLY A 421 -0.94 -28.03 13.22
N ASN A 422 -2.06 -27.31 13.23
CA ASN A 422 -3.06 -27.32 12.16
C ASN A 422 -2.71 -26.35 11.01
N LEU A 423 -1.75 -25.44 11.21
CA LEU A 423 -1.41 -24.39 10.27
C LEU A 423 -0.38 -24.86 9.24
N THR A 424 -0.66 -25.95 8.53
CA THR A 424 0.34 -26.62 7.66
C THR A 424 0.76 -25.84 6.41
N LYS A 425 0.25 -24.63 6.21
CA LYS A 425 0.65 -23.68 5.15
C LYS A 425 1.49 -22.52 5.70
N LEU A 426 1.80 -22.54 6.99
CA LEU A 426 2.54 -21.47 7.63
C LEU A 426 3.98 -21.45 7.12
N GLU A 427 4.39 -20.29 6.62
CA GLU A 427 5.74 -20.00 6.15
C GLU A 427 6.49 -19.17 7.20
N TYR A 428 5.76 -18.40 8.02
CA TYR A 428 6.31 -17.51 9.03
C TYR A 428 5.62 -17.70 10.38
N LEU A 429 6.41 -18.00 11.42
CA LEU A 429 5.96 -18.11 12.81
C LEU A 429 6.83 -17.30 13.75
N ARG A 430 6.24 -16.29 14.41
CA ARG A 430 6.88 -15.55 15.50
C ARG A 430 6.05 -15.67 16.78
N LEU A 431 6.68 -16.19 17.84
CA LEU A 431 6.10 -16.36 19.17
C LEU A 431 7.01 -15.78 20.27
N ARG A 432 7.86 -14.83 19.90
CA ARG A 432 8.79 -14.16 20.83
C ARG A 432 8.06 -13.66 22.08
N GLU A 433 8.65 -13.85 23.26
CA GLU A 433 8.11 -13.38 24.55
C GLU A 433 6.62 -13.77 24.77
N LEU A 434 6.16 -14.86 24.15
CA LEU A 434 4.80 -15.36 24.35
C LEU A 434 4.71 -16.14 25.66
N ASP A 435 3.76 -15.75 26.51
CA ASP A 435 3.46 -16.49 27.74
C ASP A 435 2.48 -17.63 27.45
N LEU A 436 3.00 -18.86 27.44
CA LEU A 436 2.19 -20.08 27.29
C LEU A 436 1.60 -20.55 28.63
N GLY A 437 1.98 -19.98 29.77
CA GLY A 437 1.46 -20.32 31.09
C GLY A 437 1.88 -21.68 31.65
N SER A 438 2.39 -22.63 30.84
CA SER A 438 2.94 -23.90 31.35
C SER A 438 3.98 -24.58 30.47
N LYS A 439 4.79 -25.43 31.10
CA LYS A 439 5.79 -26.27 30.42
C LYS A 439 5.16 -27.28 29.46
N ALA A 440 3.97 -27.80 29.81
CA ALA A 440 3.23 -28.74 28.95
C ALA A 440 2.80 -28.07 27.64
N ALA A 441 2.39 -26.80 27.70
CA ALA A 441 2.10 -26.01 26.52
C ALA A 441 3.34 -25.82 25.62
N GLY A 442 4.50 -25.53 26.22
CA GLY A 442 5.78 -25.44 25.51
C GLY A 442 6.15 -26.74 24.78
N LEU A 443 6.05 -27.88 25.46
CA LEU A 443 6.32 -29.19 24.86
C LEU A 443 5.38 -29.48 23.67
N LEU A 444 4.09 -29.22 23.83
CA LEU A 444 3.10 -29.45 22.76
C LEU A 444 3.30 -28.50 21.57
N LEU A 445 3.66 -27.24 21.83
CA LEU A 445 4.03 -26.29 20.79
C LEU A 445 5.23 -26.80 19.99
N CYS A 446 6.32 -27.19 20.68
CA CYS A 446 7.52 -27.71 20.05
C CYS A 446 7.20 -28.92 19.17
N ALA A 447 6.45 -29.90 19.68
CA ALA A 447 6.00 -31.06 18.89
C ALA A 447 5.14 -30.67 17.67
N SER A 448 4.33 -29.62 17.80
CA SER A 448 3.46 -29.14 16.72
C SER A 448 4.21 -28.39 15.62
N ILE A 449 5.32 -27.72 15.95
CA ILE A 449 6.20 -27.06 14.98
C ILE A 449 6.71 -28.07 13.94
N GLY A 450 7.01 -29.31 14.33
CA GLY A 450 7.44 -30.37 13.39
C GLY A 450 6.43 -30.72 12.29
N ARG A 451 5.17 -30.27 12.40
CA ARG A 451 4.14 -30.48 11.36
C ARG A 451 4.11 -29.39 10.30
N LEU A 452 4.85 -28.30 10.48
CA LEU A 452 4.81 -27.11 9.63
C LEU A 452 5.77 -27.24 8.44
N ALA A 453 5.49 -28.17 7.53
CA ALA A 453 6.41 -28.52 6.44
C ALA A 453 6.79 -27.35 5.50
N THR A 454 5.99 -26.28 5.46
CA THR A 454 6.22 -25.07 4.67
C THR A 454 6.98 -23.97 5.42
N LEU A 455 7.30 -24.17 6.71
CA LEU A 455 7.85 -23.13 7.55
C LEU A 455 9.25 -22.72 7.06
N ASP A 456 9.41 -21.43 6.76
CA ASP A 456 10.62 -20.79 6.26
C ASP A 456 11.31 -19.95 7.35
N TYR A 457 10.51 -19.31 8.21
CA TYR A 457 10.99 -18.47 9.30
C TYR A 457 10.36 -18.86 10.66
N LEU A 458 11.22 -19.07 11.66
CA LEU A 458 10.81 -19.38 13.04
C LEU A 458 11.50 -18.45 14.05
N HIS A 459 10.72 -17.78 14.91
CA HIS A 459 11.24 -16.90 15.96
C HIS A 459 10.58 -17.19 17.31
N LEU A 460 11.36 -17.74 18.24
CA LEU A 460 10.93 -18.18 19.56
C LEU A 460 11.72 -17.48 20.69
N GLU A 461 12.30 -16.30 20.41
CA GLU A 461 13.16 -15.59 21.37
C GLU A 461 12.46 -15.36 22.71
N ALA A 462 13.18 -15.63 23.81
CA ALA A 462 12.71 -15.40 25.18
C ALA A 462 11.36 -16.08 25.52
N MET A 463 11.11 -17.28 24.98
CA MET A 463 10.04 -18.15 25.48
C MET A 463 10.52 -19.01 26.65
N ASP A 464 9.65 -19.25 27.63
CA ASP A 464 9.92 -20.17 28.73
C ASP A 464 9.66 -21.62 28.30
N LEU A 465 10.72 -22.28 27.82
CA LEU A 465 10.70 -23.68 27.40
C LEU A 465 11.47 -24.55 28.39
N CYS A 466 10.89 -25.67 28.80
CA CYS A 466 11.59 -26.68 29.60
C CYS A 466 12.55 -27.52 28.75
N GLN A 467 13.42 -28.30 29.42
CA GLN A 467 14.41 -29.15 28.75
C GLN A 467 13.75 -30.17 27.79
N GLU A 468 12.62 -30.75 28.18
CA GLU A 468 11.88 -31.69 27.34
C GLU A 468 11.33 -31.01 26.08
N ALA A 469 10.83 -29.77 26.20
CA ALA A 469 10.37 -28.98 25.07
C ALA A 469 11.53 -28.60 24.14
N ALA A 470 12.71 -28.27 24.71
CA ALA A 470 13.92 -28.01 23.94
C ALA A 470 14.34 -29.23 23.11
N LEU A 471 14.40 -30.42 23.71
CA LEU A 471 14.72 -31.68 22.99
C LEU A 471 13.69 -31.99 21.90
N GLU A 472 12.41 -31.73 22.16
CA GLU A 472 11.37 -31.93 21.16
C GLU A 472 11.45 -30.91 20.01
N LEU A 473 11.88 -29.68 20.30
CA LEU A 473 12.16 -28.66 19.30
C LEU A 473 13.29 -29.10 18.37
N VAL A 474 14.37 -29.70 18.90
CA VAL A 474 15.47 -30.23 18.08
C VAL A 474 14.95 -31.24 17.05
N LYS A 475 14.15 -32.23 17.49
CA LYS A 475 13.53 -33.22 16.60
C LYS A 475 12.66 -32.56 15.54
N SER A 476 11.86 -31.59 15.96
CA SER A 476 10.95 -30.86 15.07
C SER A 476 11.71 -30.07 14.01
N ILE A 477 12.77 -29.35 14.37
CA ILE A 477 13.65 -28.63 13.42
C ILE A 477 14.31 -29.59 12.43
N GLY A 478 14.68 -30.80 12.87
CA GLY A 478 15.20 -31.85 12.00
C GLY A 478 14.23 -32.26 10.87
N SER A 479 12.92 -32.19 11.13
CA SER A 479 11.89 -32.52 10.14
C SER A 479 11.54 -31.37 9.17
N LEU A 480 11.90 -30.13 9.51
CA LEU A 480 11.57 -28.96 8.69
C LEU A 480 12.54 -28.84 7.51
N THR A 481 12.07 -29.11 6.30
CA THR A 481 12.92 -29.07 5.09
C THR A 481 13.02 -27.69 4.45
N GLN A 482 12.06 -26.79 4.70
CA GLN A 482 12.01 -25.46 4.06
C GLN A 482 12.55 -24.33 4.94
N ILE A 483 12.88 -24.60 6.21
CA ILE A 483 13.30 -23.56 7.16
C ILE A 483 14.63 -22.94 6.72
N SER A 484 14.63 -21.62 6.47
CA SER A 484 15.82 -20.87 6.09
C SER A 484 16.40 -20.05 7.24
N ALA A 485 15.56 -19.56 8.16
CA ALA A 485 16.00 -18.68 9.24
C ALA A 485 15.31 -19.00 10.58
N MET A 486 16.12 -18.99 11.64
CA MET A 486 15.68 -19.26 13.02
C MET A 486 16.29 -18.27 14.01
N ASP A 487 15.46 -17.74 14.90
CA ASP A 487 15.87 -16.92 16.04
C ASP A 487 15.41 -17.58 17.35
N LEU A 488 16.38 -18.13 18.08
CA LEU A 488 16.22 -18.94 19.28
C LEU A 488 16.91 -18.28 20.48
N ARG A 489 17.17 -16.97 20.39
CA ARG A 489 17.87 -16.22 21.44
C ARG A 489 17.15 -16.30 22.76
N SER A 490 17.91 -16.36 23.84
CA SER A 490 17.36 -16.41 25.20
C SER A 490 16.39 -17.58 25.44
N LEU A 491 16.56 -18.69 24.70
CA LEU A 491 15.95 -19.97 25.04
C LEU A 491 16.93 -20.78 25.91
N HIS A 492 16.46 -21.28 27.05
CA HIS A 492 17.24 -22.15 27.94
C HIS A 492 17.35 -23.59 27.39
N LEU A 493 17.90 -23.75 26.19
CA LEU A 493 17.94 -25.03 25.46
C LEU A 493 18.93 -26.06 26.04
N GLY A 494 20.00 -25.59 26.69
CA GLY A 494 21.16 -26.42 27.07
C GLY A 494 22.14 -26.66 25.91
N GLU A 495 23.41 -26.92 26.24
CA GLU A 495 24.50 -27.01 25.26
C GLU A 495 24.30 -28.14 24.22
N GLU A 496 23.75 -29.27 24.65
CA GLU A 496 23.50 -30.43 23.77
C GLU A 496 22.49 -30.10 22.67
N ALA A 497 21.33 -29.52 23.04
CA ALA A 497 20.30 -29.14 22.09
C ALA A 497 20.79 -28.04 21.12
N GLN A 498 21.57 -27.06 21.62
CA GLN A 498 22.19 -26.04 20.75
C GLN A 498 23.12 -26.69 19.72
N ARG A 499 24.02 -27.58 20.16
CA ARG A 499 24.95 -28.30 19.28
C ARG A 499 24.23 -29.13 18.22
N GLU A 500 23.17 -29.83 18.60
CA GLU A 500 22.38 -30.63 17.65
C GLU A 500 21.67 -29.77 16.61
N ILE A 501 21.08 -28.63 17.01
CA ILE A 501 20.46 -27.69 16.06
C ILE A 501 21.51 -27.14 15.09
N GLU A 502 22.71 -26.78 15.56
CA GLU A 502 23.79 -26.34 14.68
C GLU A 502 24.22 -27.40 13.67
N GLU A 503 24.28 -28.67 14.08
CA GLU A 503 24.62 -29.79 13.20
C GLU A 503 23.53 -30.03 12.13
N ILE A 504 22.26 -29.97 12.53
CA ILE A 504 21.12 -30.02 11.60
C ILE A 504 21.20 -28.88 10.58
N CYS A 505 21.57 -27.67 11.02
CA CYS A 505 21.69 -26.53 10.11
C CYS A 505 22.86 -26.68 9.14
N ARG A 506 24.02 -27.14 9.62
CA ARG A 506 25.21 -27.40 8.80
C ARG A 506 24.97 -28.47 7.74
N SER A 507 24.30 -29.57 8.10
CA SER A 507 24.02 -30.67 7.18
C SER A 507 22.90 -30.35 6.17
N GLY A 508 21.96 -29.48 6.53
CA GLY A 508 20.79 -29.12 5.70
C GLY A 508 20.93 -27.90 4.80
N SER A 509 22.10 -27.25 4.70
CA SER A 509 22.28 -25.95 4.02
C SER A 509 21.37 -24.82 4.55
N LYS A 510 21.03 -24.85 5.83
CA LYS A 510 20.19 -23.84 6.51
C LYS A 510 21.05 -22.71 7.06
N GLN A 511 20.50 -21.52 7.24
CA GLN A 511 21.22 -20.45 7.95
C GLN A 511 21.43 -20.87 9.42
N ALA A 512 22.62 -20.56 9.97
CA ALA A 512 22.88 -20.79 11.38
C ALA A 512 21.86 -20.02 12.24
N PRO A 513 21.31 -20.62 13.31
CA PRO A 513 20.38 -19.93 14.20
C PRO A 513 21.08 -18.77 14.91
N ARG A 514 20.29 -17.79 15.35
CA ARG A 514 20.74 -16.85 16.39
C ARG A 514 20.40 -17.47 17.76
N PHE A 515 21.43 -17.69 18.59
CA PHE A 515 21.32 -18.16 19.98
C PHE A 515 21.59 -17.04 20.98
#